data_AF-A0A165TVM2-F1
#
_entry.id   AF-A0A165TVM2-F1
#
_cell.length_a   1.000
_cell.length_b   1.000
_cell.length_c   1.000
_cell.angle_alpha   90.00
_cell.angle_beta   90.00
_cell.angle_gamma   90.00
#
_symmetry.space_group_name_H-M   'P 1'
#
loop_
_entity.id
_entity.type
_entity.pdbx_description
1 polymer ?
#
loop_
_entity_poly.entity_id
_entity_poly.type
_entity_poly.pdbx_seq_one_letter_code
_entity_poly.pdbx_strand_id
1 'polypeptide(L)'
;MTDDISVILLGSGLLNPFAILIAAYMGYYANQKAKIFIAGFAAAALSLFLEGGLKLIGIPMPWNPEVGPLALFPFRFATGIVVSAIAMKIGAKRRERNR
;
A
#
# COMPACT_ATOMS: atom_id res chain seq x y z
N MET A 1 9.29 -17.77 -18.23
CA MET A 1 9.28 -16.37 -18.73
C MET A 1 8.02 -15.61 -18.31
N THR A 2 6.90 -16.28 -18.00
CA THR A 2 5.67 -15.67 -17.43
C THR A 2 5.69 -15.53 -15.91
N ASP A 3 6.57 -16.26 -15.22
CA ASP A 3 6.65 -16.27 -13.76
C ASP A 3 7.35 -15.02 -13.19
N ASP A 4 8.35 -14.49 -13.89
CA ASP A 4 9.15 -13.34 -13.43
C ASP A 4 8.33 -12.03 -13.41
N ILE A 5 7.49 -11.80 -14.41
CA ILE A 5 6.61 -10.63 -14.49
C ILE A 5 5.59 -10.65 -13.35
N SER A 6 5.07 -11.83 -13.04
CA SER A 6 4.12 -12.05 -11.94
C SER A 6 4.76 -11.71 -10.60
N VAL A 7 5.96 -12.24 -10.33
CA VAL A 7 6.69 -11.98 -9.07
C VAL A 7 7.15 -10.52 -8.97
N ILE A 8 7.49 -9.85 -10.06
CA ILE A 8 7.89 -8.45 -10.05
C ILE A 8 6.69 -7.51 -9.88
N LEU A 9 5.55 -7.77 -10.55
CA LEU A 9 4.33 -6.95 -10.40
C LEU A 9 3.59 -7.23 -9.07
N LEU A 10 3.50 -8.48 -8.63
CA LEU A 10 2.96 -8.84 -7.31
C LEU A 10 3.95 -8.47 -6.18
N GLY A 11 5.26 -8.57 -6.41
CA GLY A 11 6.28 -8.25 -5.41
C GLY A 11 6.49 -6.74 -5.23
N SER A 12 6.73 -5.99 -6.31
CA SER A 12 7.00 -4.55 -6.22
C SER A 12 5.74 -3.67 -6.13
N GLY A 13 4.62 -4.16 -6.68
CA GLY A 13 3.32 -3.49 -6.66
C GLY A 13 2.50 -3.85 -5.41
N LEU A 14 2.36 -5.14 -5.12
CA LEU A 14 1.46 -5.61 -4.05
C LEU A 14 2.13 -5.65 -2.66
N LEU A 15 3.44 -5.88 -2.57
CA LEU A 15 4.19 -5.93 -1.31
C LEU A 15 5.05 -4.69 -1.09
N ASN A 16 4.64 -3.53 -1.61
CA ASN A 16 5.37 -2.30 -1.32
C ASN A 16 5.30 -2.00 0.19
N PRO A 17 6.44 -2.05 0.92
CA PRO A 17 6.46 -1.90 2.37
C PRO A 17 5.89 -0.55 2.83
N PHE A 18 6.06 0.50 2.02
CA PHE A 18 5.53 1.83 2.32
C PHE A 18 4.00 1.87 2.19
N ALA A 19 3.45 1.27 1.13
CA ALA A 19 2.00 1.19 0.95
C ALA A 19 1.36 0.41 2.11
N ILE A 20 2.00 -0.69 2.54
CA ILE A 20 1.53 -1.50 3.68
C ILE A 20 1.55 -0.69 4.98
N LEU A 21 2.65 0.02 5.27
CA LEU A 21 2.77 0.83 6.49
C LEU A 21 1.72 1.95 6.54
N ILE A 22 1.55 2.67 5.44
CA ILE A 22 0.59 3.79 5.34
C ILE A 22 -0.84 3.28 5.44
N ALA A 23 -1.17 2.20 4.72
CA ALA A 23 -2.48 1.56 4.77
C ALA A 23 -2.79 0.98 6.15
N ALA A 24 -1.82 0.35 6.81
CA ALA A 24 -2.00 -0.19 8.14
C ALA A 24 -2.25 0.92 9.17
N TYR A 25 -1.48 2.01 9.09
CA TYR A 25 -1.64 3.16 9.98
C TYR A 25 -3.00 3.84 9.80
N MET A 26 -3.36 4.20 8.56
CA MET A 26 -4.66 4.84 8.29
C MET A 26 -5.85 3.91 8.53
N GLY A 27 -5.73 2.64 8.14
CA GLY A 27 -6.75 1.62 8.36
C GLY A 27 -7.04 1.36 9.83
N TYR A 28 -6.02 1.43 10.69
CA TYR A 28 -6.20 1.27 12.14
C TYR A 28 -7.11 2.34 12.76
N TYR A 29 -7.07 3.57 12.23
CA TYR A 29 -7.93 4.67 12.69
C TYR A 29 -9.24 4.80 11.92
N ALA A 30 -9.42 4.04 10.83
CA ALA A 30 -10.66 4.04 10.07
C ALA A 30 -11.82 3.55 10.94
N ASN A 31 -12.90 4.31 10.96
CA ASN A 31 -14.11 4.01 11.75
C ASN A 31 -15.34 3.74 10.85
N GLN A 32 -15.17 3.83 9.53
CA GLN A 32 -16.24 3.67 8.54
C GLN A 32 -15.66 3.00 7.28
N LYS A 33 -16.48 2.18 6.61
CA LYS A 33 -16.07 1.44 5.40
C LYS A 33 -15.62 2.37 4.27
N ALA A 34 -16.21 3.56 4.14
CA ALA A 34 -15.78 4.57 3.16
C ALA A 34 -14.33 5.05 3.38
N LYS A 35 -13.86 5.06 4.64
CA LYS A 35 -12.50 5.49 4.98
C LYS A 35 -11.44 4.47 4.56
N ILE A 36 -11.83 3.23 4.25
CA ILE A 36 -10.91 2.20 3.70
C ILE A 36 -10.50 2.57 2.27
N PHE A 37 -11.42 3.05 1.44
CA PHE A 37 -11.10 3.49 0.08
C PHE A 37 -10.17 4.70 0.09
N ILE A 38 -10.39 5.64 1.01
CA ILE A 38 -9.52 6.81 1.19
C ILE A 38 -8.14 6.37 1.69
N ALA A 39 -8.07 5.44 2.65
CA ALA A 39 -6.80 4.91 3.15
C ALA A 39 -6.04 4.13 2.06
N GLY A 40 -6.72 3.34 1.25
CA GLY A 40 -6.13 2.63 0.11
C GLY A 40 -5.63 3.58 -0.98
N PHE A 41 -6.40 4.63 -1.30
CA PHE A 41 -6.00 5.67 -2.24
C PHE A 41 -4.79 6.45 -1.75
N ALA A 42 -4.81 6.86 -0.47
CA ALA A 42 -3.70 7.56 0.16
C ALA A 42 -2.45 6.69 0.21
N ALA A 43 -2.55 5.40 0.56
CA ALA A 43 -1.43 4.48 0.54
C ALA A 43 -0.80 4.33 -0.85
N ALA A 44 -1.63 4.20 -1.89
CA ALA A 44 -1.16 4.13 -3.27
C ALA A 44 -0.47 5.42 -3.71
N ALA A 45 -1.13 6.57 -3.54
CA ALA A 45 -0.62 7.87 -3.95
C ALA A 45 0.65 8.25 -3.17
N LEU A 46 0.65 8.13 -1.84
CA LEU A 46 1.80 8.48 -1.00
C LEU A 46 2.99 7.56 -1.28
N SER A 47 2.79 6.26 -1.52
CA SER A 47 3.89 5.36 -1.89
C SER A 47 4.53 5.74 -3.22
N LEU A 48 3.75 6.24 -4.18
CA LEU A 48 4.27 6.73 -5.47
C LEU A 48 5.06 8.03 -5.31
N PHE A 49 4.54 8.97 -4.50
CA PHE A 49 5.28 10.19 -4.19
C PHE A 49 6.59 9.90 -3.45
N LEU A 50 6.57 8.94 -2.53
CA LEU A 50 7.76 8.54 -1.79
C LEU A 50 8.80 7.91 -2.73
N GLU A 51 8.37 6.99 -3.59
CA GLU A 51 9.26 6.32 -4.55
C GLU A 51 9.79 7.29 -5.62
N GLY A 52 8.93 8.16 -6.14
CA GLY A 52 9.32 9.22 -7.08
C GLY A 52 10.30 10.21 -6.43
N GLY A 53 10.06 10.57 -5.17
CA GLY A 53 10.97 11.37 -4.36
C GLY A 53 12.33 10.68 -4.19
N LEU A 54 12.34 9.43 -3.73
CA LEU A 54 13.56 8.62 -3.56
C LEU A 54 14.36 8.44 -4.87
N LYS A 55 13.66 8.34 -6.01
CA LYS A 55 14.27 8.31 -7.33
C LYS A 55 14.91 9.64 -7.73
N LEU A 56 14.30 10.77 -7.34
CA LEU A 56 14.85 12.12 -7.58
C LEU A 56 16.13 12.38 -6.77
N ILE A 57 16.20 11.90 -5.54
CA ILE A 57 17.42 11.97 -4.69
C ILE A 57 18.46 10.90 -5.04
N GLY A 58 18.22 10.06 -6.06
CA GLY A 58 19.19 9.10 -6.57
C GLY A 58 19.47 7.92 -5.64
N ILE A 59 18.57 7.63 -4.69
CA ILE A 59 18.72 6.47 -3.80
C ILE A 59 18.34 5.20 -4.59
N PRO A 60 19.28 4.28 -4.86
CA PRO A 60 18.96 3.04 -5.54
C PRO A 60 18.10 2.17 -4.60
N MET A 61 16.82 2.02 -4.94
CA MET A 61 15.95 1.09 -4.25
C MET A 61 16.16 -0.33 -4.79
N PRO A 62 16.23 -1.35 -3.92
CA PRO A 62 16.39 -2.75 -4.34
C PRO A 62 15.20 -3.27 -5.16
N TRP A 63 14.07 -2.56 -5.15
CA TRP A 63 12.94 -2.78 -6.05
C TRP A 63 12.87 -1.59 -7.00
N ASN A 64 13.49 -1.71 -8.17
CA ASN A 64 13.36 -0.74 -9.25
C ASN A 64 12.42 -1.34 -10.30
N PRO A 65 11.10 -1.11 -10.19
CA PRO A 65 10.17 -1.63 -11.18
C PRO A 65 10.48 -1.01 -12.55
N GLU A 66 10.71 -1.86 -13.55
CA GLU A 66 10.86 -1.44 -14.96
C GLU A 66 9.55 -0.87 -15.55
N VAL A 67 8.45 -0.96 -14.80
CA VAL A 67 7.13 -0.46 -15.18
C VAL A 67 6.87 0.92 -14.60
N GLY A 68 6.13 1.74 -15.35
CA GLY A 68 5.83 3.13 -14.97
C GLY A 68 5.07 3.23 -13.62
N PRO A 69 5.24 4.31 -12.86
CA PRO A 69 4.60 4.49 -11.55
C PRO A 69 3.06 4.37 -11.61
N LEU A 70 2.46 4.86 -12.70
CA LEU A 70 1.02 4.76 -12.96
C LEU A 70 0.54 3.32 -13.20
N ALA A 71 1.39 2.46 -13.76
CA ALA A 71 1.05 1.05 -13.97
C ALA A 71 0.99 0.26 -12.66
N LEU A 72 1.76 0.69 -11.65
CA LEU A 72 1.78 0.08 -10.32
C LEU A 72 0.63 0.58 -9.42
N PHE A 73 -0.01 1.70 -9.78
CA PHE A 73 -1.03 2.34 -8.96
C PHE A 73 -2.22 1.42 -8.62
N PRO A 74 -2.85 0.69 -9.56
CA PRO A 74 -4.01 -0.16 -9.25
C PRO A 74 -3.65 -1.30 -8.29
N PHE A 75 -2.45 -1.86 -8.42
CA PHE A 75 -1.94 -2.92 -7.53
C PHE A 75 -1.68 -2.39 -6.11
N ARG A 76 -1.06 -1.22 -6.00
CA ARG A 76 -0.83 -0.53 -4.72
C ARG A 76 -2.12 -0.11 -4.04
N PHE A 77 -3.11 0.29 -4.83
CA PHE A 77 -4.45 0.62 -4.36
C PHE A 77 -5.17 -0.63 -3.82
N ALA A 78 -5.13 -1.74 -4.57
CA ALA A 78 -5.69 -3.01 -4.13
C ALA A 78 -5.04 -3.48 -2.82
N THR A 79 -3.71 -3.46 -2.73
CA THR A 79 -2.99 -3.72 -1.46
C THR A 79 -3.42 -2.77 -0.37
N GLY A 80 -3.46 -1.47 -0.67
CA GLY A 80 -3.85 -0.44 0.29
C GLY A 80 -5.24 -0.70 0.88
N ILE A 81 -6.20 -1.11 0.06
CA ILE A 81 -7.54 -1.50 0.50
C ILE A 81 -7.48 -2.74 1.40
N VAL A 82 -6.81 -3.81 0.96
CA VAL A 82 -6.74 -5.08 1.70
C VAL A 82 -6.08 -4.87 3.07
N VAL A 83 -4.94 -4.19 3.10
CA VAL A 83 -4.20 -3.91 4.33
C VAL A 83 -5.00 -2.99 5.25
N SER A 84 -5.63 -1.93 4.70
CA SER A 84 -6.46 -1.03 5.49
C SER A 84 -7.67 -1.76 6.10
N ALA A 85 -8.30 -2.68 5.35
CA ALA A 85 -9.40 -3.48 5.85
C ALA A 85 -8.98 -4.43 6.98
N ILE A 86 -7.82 -5.08 6.85
CA ILE A 86 -7.24 -5.93 7.90
C ILE A 86 -6.92 -5.09 9.14
N ALA A 87 -6.24 -3.96 8.99
CA ALA A 87 -5.88 -3.07 10.10
C ALA A 87 -7.11 -2.51 10.82
N MET A 88 -8.16 -2.14 10.07
CA MET A 88 -9.44 -1.69 10.63
C MET A 88 -10.10 -2.79 11.46
N LYS A 89 -10.11 -4.04 10.97
CA LYS A 89 -10.65 -5.19 11.70
C LYS A 89 -9.90 -5.44 13.02
N ILE A 90 -8.58 -5.31 13.01
CA ILE A 90 -7.73 -5.42 14.21
C ILE A 90 -8.03 -4.28 15.19
N GLY A 91 -8.14 -3.04 14.70
CA GLY A 91 -8.47 -1.86 15.49
C GLY A 91 -9.85 -1.95 16.14
N ALA A 92 -10.86 -2.39 15.39
CA ALA A 92 -12.22 -2.59 15.89
C ALA A 92 -12.26 -3.65 17.01
N LYS A 93 -11.62 -4.81 16.80
CA LYS A 93 -11.56 -5.90 17.80
C LYS A 93 -10.84 -5.48 19.09
N ARG A 94 -9.85 -4.58 19.01
CA ARG A 94 -9.16 -4.02 20.19
C ARG A 94 -10.06 -3.05 20.97
N ARG A 95 -10.88 -2.25 20.27
CA ARG A 95 -11.83 -1.31 20.90
C ARG A 95 -12.97 -2.04 21.60
N GLU A 96 -13.43 -3.16 21.05
CA GLU A 96 -14.42 -4.03 21.70
C GLU A 96 -13.86 -4.72 22.95
N ARG A 97 -12.59 -5.16 22.93
CA ARG A 97 -11.96 -5.81 24.10
C ARG A 97 -11.69 -4.87 25.28
N ASN A 98 -11.57 -3.57 25.03
CA ASN A 98 -11.31 -2.55 26.04
C ASN A 98 -12.58 -1.86 26.56
N ARG A 99 -13.76 -2.29 26.12
CA ARG A 99 -15.07 -1.90 26.65
C ARG A 99 -15.61 -3.00 27.55
#